data_AF-A0A0F9I5I8-F1
#
_entry.id   AF-A0A0F9I5I8-F1
#
_cell.length_a   1.000
_cell.length_b   1.000
_cell.length_c   1.000
_cell.angle_alpha   90.00
_cell.angle_beta   90.00
_cell.angle_gamma   90.00
#
_symmetry.space_group_name_H-M   'P 1'
#
loop_
_entity.id
_entity.type
_entity.pdbx_description
1 polymer ?
#
loop_
_entity_poly.entity_id
_entity_poly.type
_entity_poly.pdbx_seq_one_letter_code
_entity_poly.pdbx_strand_id
1 'polypeptide(L)'
;MGTKEIDLNRKLAEWAGFTEADIKKHYYFEIGGERLPKWQELGREWHIKHGRETWKNRKPKTTLCKKCHQEFEYYTRAYYCSAKCKMAQYRREDRIKSRSRNSRCL
;
A
#
# COMPACT_ATOMS: atom_id res chain seq x y z
N MET A 1 13.22 -12.39 -0.98
CA MET A 1 12.62 -11.03 -0.99
C MET A 1 11.63 -10.90 0.18
N GLY A 2 12.12 -10.77 1.42
CA GLY A 2 11.27 -10.75 2.63
C GLY A 2 11.77 -9.85 3.77
N THR A 3 12.78 -9.00 3.51
CA THR A 3 13.55 -8.35 4.57
C THR A 3 12.94 -7.06 5.13
N LYS A 4 11.99 -6.42 4.42
CA LYS A 4 11.44 -5.12 4.85
C LYS A 4 10.25 -5.24 5.81
N GLU A 5 9.50 -6.33 5.73
CA GLU A 5 8.30 -6.55 6.55
C GLU A 5 8.66 -7.13 7.92
N ILE A 6 9.68 -7.98 7.97
CA ILE A 6 10.28 -8.52 9.21
C ILE A 6 10.89 -7.39 10.05
N ASP A 7 11.51 -6.39 9.41
CA ASP A 7 12.14 -5.25 10.08
C ASP A 7 11.12 -4.28 10.69
N LEU A 8 9.95 -4.10 10.07
CA LEU A 8 8.88 -3.24 10.60
C LEU A 8 8.22 -3.86 11.84
N ASN A 9 7.92 -5.16 11.80
CA ASN A 9 7.29 -5.85 12.93
C ASN A 9 8.22 -5.93 14.15
N ARG A 10 9.54 -6.09 13.90
CA ARG A 10 10.55 -6.03 14.95
C ARG A 10 10.62 -4.64 15.61
N LYS A 11 10.64 -3.57 14.81
CA LYS A 11 10.62 -2.18 15.30
C LYS A 11 9.37 -1.83 16.07
N LEU A 12 8.21 -2.32 15.63
CA LEU A 12 6.92 -2.15 16.32
C LEU A 12 6.91 -2.85 17.68
N ALA A 13 7.48 -4.06 17.75
CA ALA A 13 7.58 -4.82 18.98
C ALA A 13 8.56 -4.21 19.99
N GLU A 14 9.74 -3.77 19.52
CA GLU A 14 10.73 -3.05 20.33
C GLU A 14 10.14 -1.73 20.88
N TRP A 15 9.41 -0.97 20.06
CA TRP A 15 8.73 0.26 20.49
C TRP A 15 7.67 0.03 21.58
N ALA A 16 6.89 -1.06 21.44
CA ALA A 16 5.85 -1.41 22.40
C ALA A 16 6.37 -2.20 23.62
N GLY A 17 7.70 -2.39 23.74
CA GLY A 17 8.32 -3.04 24.89
C GLY A 17 8.14 -4.56 24.95
N PHE A 18 7.84 -5.21 23.83
CA PHE A 18 7.66 -6.66 23.77
C PHE A 18 9.01 -7.39 23.66
N THR A 19 9.17 -8.48 24.40
CA THR A 19 10.35 -9.35 24.28
C THR A 19 10.24 -10.28 23.07
N GLU A 20 11.36 -10.87 22.61
CA GLU A 20 11.33 -11.88 21.53
C GLU A 20 10.41 -13.08 21.84
N ALA A 21 10.24 -13.41 23.13
CA ALA A 21 9.32 -14.45 23.59
C ALA A 21 7.85 -14.01 23.43
N ASP A 22 7.54 -12.73 23.70
CA ASP A 22 6.21 -12.16 23.52
C ASP A 22 5.85 -12.06 22.03
N ILE A 23 6.79 -11.72 21.15
CA ILE A 23 6.59 -11.67 19.69
C ILE A 23 6.23 -13.06 19.14
N LYS A 24 6.88 -14.12 19.65
CA LYS A 24 6.56 -15.51 19.28
C LYS A 24 5.24 -16.02 19.87
N LYS A 25 4.81 -15.49 21.02
CA LYS A 25 3.63 -15.94 21.77
C LYS A 25 2.35 -15.17 21.43
N HIS A 26 2.47 -13.91 21.02
CA HIS A 26 1.35 -13.00 20.78
C HIS A 26 1.16 -12.69 19.31
N TYR A 27 0.56 -13.64 18.59
CA TYR A 27 -0.05 -13.33 17.29
C TYR A 27 -1.49 -12.80 17.42
N TYR A 28 -2.18 -13.01 18.55
CA TYR A 28 -3.57 -12.55 18.78
C TYR A 28 -3.88 -12.27 20.27
N PHE A 29 -4.80 -11.35 20.54
CA PHE A 29 -5.56 -11.22 21.81
C PHE A 29 -7.05 -11.10 21.49
N GLU A 30 -7.91 -11.52 22.41
CA GLU A 30 -9.37 -11.42 22.31
C GLU A 30 -9.86 -10.23 23.13
N ILE A 31 -10.57 -9.31 22.50
CA ILE A 31 -11.31 -8.22 23.15
C ILE A 31 -12.75 -8.30 22.63
N GLY A 32 -13.72 -8.51 23.53
CA GLY A 32 -15.14 -8.53 23.15
C GLY A 32 -15.60 -9.70 22.27
N GLY A 33 -14.84 -10.80 22.21
CA GLY A 33 -15.20 -11.99 21.43
C GLY A 33 -14.68 -12.01 19.98
N GLU A 34 -13.92 -10.98 19.56
CA GLU A 34 -13.28 -10.96 18.24
C GLU A 34 -11.75 -10.98 18.35
N ARG A 35 -11.11 -11.86 17.56
CA ARG A 35 -9.64 -11.92 17.41
C ARG A 35 -9.20 -10.90 16.36
N LEU A 36 -8.78 -9.73 16.80
CA LEU A 36 -8.03 -8.81 15.95
C LEU A 36 -6.52 -9.00 16.18
N PRO A 37 -5.70 -9.15 15.13
CA PRO A 37 -4.25 -9.27 15.30
C PRO A 37 -3.73 -7.94 15.88
N LYS A 38 -3.20 -7.99 17.11
CA LYS A 38 -2.64 -6.88 17.93
C LYS A 38 -1.78 -5.87 17.14
N TRP A 39 -1.19 -6.35 16.06
CA TRP A 39 -0.40 -5.61 15.09
C TRP A 39 -1.15 -4.51 14.34
N GLN A 40 -2.46 -4.62 14.14
CA GLN A 40 -3.23 -3.61 13.40
C GLN A 40 -3.40 -2.32 14.19
N GLU A 41 -3.72 -2.40 15.49
CA GLU A 41 -3.88 -1.22 16.35
C GLU A 41 -2.53 -0.57 16.67
N LEU A 42 -1.54 -1.37 17.06
CA LEU A 42 -0.16 -0.90 17.27
C LEU A 42 0.42 -0.29 15.98
N GLY A 43 0.13 -0.90 14.82
CA GLY A 43 0.51 -0.36 13.52
C GLY A 43 -0.15 0.98 13.22
N ARG A 44 -1.43 1.17 13.58
CA ARG A 44 -2.13 2.46 13.45
C ARG A 44 -1.49 3.52 14.33
N GLU A 45 -1.24 3.23 15.61
CA GLU A 45 -0.60 4.18 16.52
C GLU A 45 0.79 4.58 16.06
N TRP A 46 1.58 3.61 15.62
CA TRP A 46 2.90 3.87 15.04
C TRP A 46 2.80 4.73 13.77
N HIS A 47 1.84 4.44 12.88
CA HIS A 47 1.60 5.27 11.69
C HIS A 47 1.17 6.69 12.04
N ILE A 48 0.41 6.90 13.11
CA ILE A 48 0.01 8.24 13.58
C ILE A 48 1.23 9.00 14.10
N LYS A 49 2.06 8.37 14.93
CA LYS A 49 3.23 9.01 15.58
C LYS A 49 4.40 9.23 14.61
N HIS A 50 4.75 8.21 13.84
CA HIS A 50 5.96 8.20 13.00
C HIS A 50 5.68 8.39 11.52
N GLY A 51 4.43 8.30 11.07
CA GLY A 51 4.06 8.44 9.66
C GLY A 51 4.63 9.72 9.06
N ARG A 52 4.44 10.88 9.72
CA ARG A 52 4.98 12.16 9.24
C ARG A 52 6.50 12.16 9.06
N GLU A 53 7.23 11.54 9.99
CA GLU A 53 8.69 11.43 9.92
C GLU A 53 9.13 10.58 8.73
N THR A 54 8.44 9.47 8.47
CA THR A 54 8.74 8.61 7.31
C THR A 54 8.52 9.30 5.96
N TRP A 55 7.71 10.37 5.92
CA TRP A 55 7.47 11.17 4.72
C TRP A 55 8.48 12.32 4.56
N LYS A 56 9.03 12.85 5.65
CA LYS A 56 9.89 14.06 5.65
C LYS A 56 11.11 13.96 4.73
N ASN A 57 11.71 12.78 4.62
CA ASN A 57 12.93 12.53 3.83
C ASN A 57 12.68 11.76 2.52
N ARG A 58 11.42 11.59 2.10
CA ARG A 58 11.15 10.89 0.83
C ARG A 58 11.47 11.79 -0.35
N LYS A 59 12.42 11.36 -1.16
CA LYS A 59 12.70 11.98 -2.46
C LYS A 59 11.65 11.53 -3.47
N PRO A 60 11.04 12.46 -4.24
CA PRO A 60 10.19 12.08 -5.36
C PRO A 60 11.01 11.30 -6.38
N LYS A 61 10.36 10.37 -7.05
CA LYS A 61 10.89 9.67 -8.22
C LYS A 61 10.16 10.18 -9.45
N THR A 62 10.80 10.15 -10.61
CA THR A 62 10.15 10.48 -11.88
C THR A 62 9.76 9.21 -12.64
N THR A 63 8.64 9.28 -13.36
CA THR A 63 8.19 8.23 -14.28
C THR A 63 7.34 8.83 -15.38
N LEU A 64 7.15 8.09 -16.48
CA LEU A 64 6.26 8.47 -17.56
C LEU A 64 4.82 8.01 -17.27
N CYS A 65 3.84 8.86 -17.59
CA CYS A 65 2.43 8.53 -17.53
C CYS A 65 2.06 7.53 -18.62
N LYS A 66 1.42 6.41 -18.27
CA LYS A 66 0.97 5.39 -19.24
C LYS A 66 -0.06 5.87 -20.28
N LYS A 67 -0.73 7.01 -20.03
CA LYS A 67 -1.77 7.56 -20.91
C LYS A 67 -1.29 8.72 -21.79
N CYS A 68 -0.56 9.68 -21.22
CA CYS A 68 -0.10 10.87 -21.96
C CYS A 68 1.41 10.93 -22.19
N HIS A 69 2.17 9.98 -21.64
CA HIS A 69 3.63 9.91 -21.73
C HIS A 69 4.38 11.13 -21.20
N GLN A 70 3.70 12.04 -20.50
CA GLN A 70 4.36 13.12 -19.77
C GLN A 70 5.10 12.56 -18.55
N GLU A 71 6.29 13.10 -18.31
CA GLU A 71 7.05 12.84 -17.10
C GLU A 71 6.37 13.54 -15.90
N PHE A 72 6.31 12.83 -14.77
CA PHE A 72 5.75 13.39 -13.54
C PHE A 72 6.43 12.78 -12.31
N GLU A 73 6.39 13.53 -11.22
CA GLU A 73 6.93 13.12 -9.93
C GLU A 73 5.93 12.29 -9.11
N TYR A 74 6.43 11.29 -8.40
CA TYR A 74 5.64 10.47 -7.49
C TYR A 74 6.44 10.07 -6.24
N TYR A 75 5.76 9.98 -5.10
CA TYR A 75 6.37 9.61 -3.81
C TYR A 75 6.20 8.13 -3.44
N THR A 76 5.29 7.41 -4.11
CA THR A 76 4.97 6.00 -3.80
C THR A 76 5.01 5.13 -5.05
N ARG A 77 3.86 4.69 -5.58
CA ARG A 77 3.74 3.93 -6.82
C ARG A 77 2.64 4.56 -7.64
N ALA A 78 3.02 5.18 -8.76
CA ALA A 78 2.09 5.85 -9.65
C ALA A 78 2.34 5.41 -11.10
N TYR A 79 1.26 5.27 -11.86
CA TYR A 79 1.29 4.91 -13.28
C TYR A 79 0.73 6.00 -14.18
N TYR A 80 0.03 6.96 -13.59
CA TYR A 80 -0.67 8.02 -14.30
C TYR A 80 -0.37 9.33 -13.58
N CYS A 81 -0.11 10.39 -14.34
CA CYS A 81 0.18 11.72 -13.79
C CYS A 81 -1.03 12.36 -13.10
N SER A 82 -2.26 11.86 -13.35
CA SER A 82 -3.48 12.37 -12.74
C SER A 82 -4.59 11.33 -12.71
N ALA A 83 -5.56 11.54 -11.82
CA ALA A 83 -6.80 10.77 -11.79
C ALA A 83 -7.54 10.84 -13.15
N LYS A 84 -7.49 11.98 -13.84
CA LYS A 84 -8.06 12.13 -15.19
C LYS A 84 -7.43 11.16 -16.19
N CYS A 85 -6.09 11.05 -16.20
CA CYS A 85 -5.38 10.11 -17.07
C CYS A 85 -5.67 8.64 -16.71
N LYS A 86 -5.76 8.32 -15.42
CA LYS A 86 -6.15 6.99 -14.93
C LYS A 86 -7.54 6.61 -15.42
N MET A 87 -8.54 7.49 -15.23
CA MET A 87 -9.91 7.25 -15.65
C MET A 87 -10.08 7.18 -17.17
N ALA A 88 -9.37 8.03 -17.92
CA ALA A 88 -9.38 7.99 -19.38
C ALA A 88 -8.86 6.64 -19.92
N GLN A 89 -7.81 6.10 -19.30
CA GLN A 89 -7.29 4.78 -19.66
C GLN A 89 -8.29 3.66 -19.35
N TYR A 90 -8.88 3.64 -18.16
CA TYR A 90 -9.88 2.60 -17.82
C TYR A 90 -11.09 2.61 -18.76
N ARG A 91 -11.64 3.79 -19.06
CA ARG A 91 -12.77 3.91 -20.02
C ARG A 91 -12.41 3.38 -21.42
N ARG A 92 -11.14 3.52 -21.84
CA ARG A 92 -10.66 2.98 -23.13
C ARG A 92 -10.61 1.45 -23.08
N GLU A 93 -10.05 0.88 -22.01
CA GLU A 93 -9.96 -0.57 -21.83
C GLU A 93 -11.34 -1.23 -21.76
N ASP A 94 -12.30 -0.60 -21.07
CA ASP A 94 -13.68 -1.11 -21.00
C ASP A 94 -14.37 -1.08 -22.36
N ARG A 95 -14.13 -0.06 -23.19
CA ARG A 95 -14.63 -0.01 -24.58
C ARG A 95 -14.01 -1.07 -25.47
N ILE A 96 -12.72 -1.38 -25.29
CA ILE A 96 -12.06 -2.46 -26.03
C ILE A 96 -12.62 -3.81 -25.60
N LYS A 97 -12.81 -4.04 -24.29
CA LYS A 97 -13.41 -5.26 -23.75
C LYS A 97 -14.85 -5.45 -24.22
N SER A 98 -15.69 -4.41 -24.20
CA SER A 98 -17.07 -4.51 -24.69
C SER A 98 -17.13 -4.79 -26.19
N ARG A 99 -16.24 -4.20 -27.01
CA ARG A 99 -16.09 -4.54 -28.43
C ARG A 99 -15.63 -5.98 -28.66
N SER A 100 -14.68 -6.47 -27.88
CA SER A 100 -14.17 -7.85 -28.00
C SER A 100 -15.19 -8.94 -27.62
N ARG A 101 -16.18 -8.61 -26.79
CA ARG A 101 -17.30 -9.51 -26.46
C ARG A 101 -18.34 -9.56 -27.58
N ASN A 102 -18.53 -8.45 -28.31
CA ASN A 102 -19.44 -8.38 -29.46
C ASN A 102 -18.85 -8.90 -30.77
N SER A 103 -17.56 -9.23 -30.84
CA SER A 103 -16.90 -9.71 -32.05
C SER A 103 -16.88 -11.24 -32.19
N ARG A 104 -17.67 -11.98 -31.39
CA ARG A 104 -17.84 -13.44 -31.49
C ARG A 104 -19.11 -13.88 -32.23
N CYS A 105 -19.77 -12.97 -32.93
CA CYS A 105 -20.91 -13.28 -33.78
C CYS A 105 -20.69 -12.71 -35.19
N LEU A 106 -19.75 -13.29 -35.93
CA LEU A 106 -19.76 -13.40 -37.40
C LEU A 106 -19.05 -14.70 -37.78
#